data_AF-A0A432G1T3-F1
#
_entry.id   AF-A0A432G1T3-F1
#
_cell.length_a   1.000
_cell.length_b   1.000
_cell.length_c   1.000
_cell.angle_alpha   90.00
_cell.angle_beta   90.00
_cell.angle_gamma   90.00
#
_symmetry.space_group_name_H-M   'P 1'
#
loop_
_entity.id
_entity.type
_entity.pdbx_description
1 polymer ?
#
loop_
_entity_poly.entity_id
_entity_poly.type
_entity_poly.pdbx_seq_one_letter_code
_entity_poly.pdbx_strand_id
1 'polypeptide(L)'
;MLSIYSGIIILICFIVYKTIIVISERENIIVERLGKYQRTLTPGIYFLIPFIDFAAYKQEMREQVIDIPSQSVITKDNIQVEIDGL
;
A
#
# COMPACT_ATOMS: atom_id res chain seq x y z
N MET A 1 26.55 33.78 -9.18
CA MET A 1 25.31 34.11 -8.46
C MET A 1 24.09 33.50 -9.13
N LEU A 2 23.77 33.82 -10.40
CA LEU A 2 22.57 33.30 -11.09
C LEU A 2 22.48 31.76 -11.12
N SER A 3 23.59 31.06 -11.34
CA SER A 3 23.64 29.58 -11.35
C SER A 3 23.39 28.97 -9.96
N ILE A 4 23.76 29.67 -8.88
CA ILE A 4 23.48 29.23 -7.49
C ILE A 4 21.97 29.32 -7.21
N TYR A 5 21.33 30.42 -7.62
CA TYR A 5 19.89 30.60 -7.43
C TYR A 5 19.08 29.59 -8.25
N SER A 6 19.52 29.33 -9.49
CA SER A 6 18.92 28.30 -10.34
C SER A 6 18.99 26.91 -9.69
N GLY A 7 20.15 26.53 -9.12
CA GLY A 7 20.32 25.24 -8.46
C GLY A 7 19.40 25.06 -7.25
N ILE A 8 19.26 26.10 -6.42
CA ILE A 8 18.39 26.09 -5.23
C ILE A 8 16.91 25.94 -5.62
N ILE A 9 16.48 26.65 -6.67
CA ILE A 9 15.10 26.58 -7.16
C ILE A 9 14.75 25.17 -7.64
N ILE A 10 15.65 24.55 -8.41
CA ILE A 10 15.46 23.18 -8.91
C ILE A 10 15.38 22.18 -7.75
N LEU A 11 16.25 22.33 -6.74
CA LEU A 11 16.26 21.49 -5.55
C LEU A 11 14.93 21.58 -4.77
N ILE A 12 14.44 22.80 -4.55
CA ILE A 12 13.17 23.03 -3.86
C ILE A 12 12.01 22.42 -4.65
N CYS A 13 11.97 22.62 -5.96
CA CYS A 13 10.91 22.07 -6.81
C CYS A 13 10.90 20.53 -6.78
N PHE A 14 12.10 19.92 -6.75
CA PHE A 14 12.25 18.48 -6.63
C PHE A 14 11.73 17.92 -5.30
N ILE A 15 12.04 18.61 -4.19
CA ILE A 15 11.55 18.24 -2.86
C ILE A 15 10.02 18.31 -2.82
N VAL A 16 9.43 19.41 -3.29
CA VAL A 16 7.97 19.61 -3.31
C VAL A 16 7.28 18.55 -4.16
N TYR A 17 7.82 18.21 -5.33
CA TYR A 17 7.25 17.17 -6.18
C TYR A 17 7.24 15.80 -5.50
N LYS A 18 8.28 15.46 -4.73
CA LYS A 18 8.37 14.19 -3.99
C LYS A 18 7.47 14.14 -2.75
N THR A 19 7.02 15.28 -2.24
CA THR A 19 6.14 15.37 -1.07
C THR A 19 4.70 14.99 -1.39
N ILE A 20 4.23 15.27 -2.61
CA ILE A 20 2.83 15.13 -2.97
C ILE A 20 2.55 13.68 -3.39
N ILE A 21 1.70 13.00 -2.62
CA ILE A 21 1.16 11.70 -3.01
C ILE A 21 -0.34 11.78 -3.17
N VAL A 22 -0.85 11.08 -4.16
CA VAL A 22 -2.29 10.96 -4.42
C VAL A 22 -2.67 9.50 -4.24
N ILE A 23 -3.63 9.25 -3.36
CA ILE A 23 -4.12 7.91 -3.03
C ILE A 23 -5.49 7.72 -3.66
N SER A 24 -5.63 6.61 -4.38
CA SER A 24 -6.87 6.21 -5.04
C SER A 24 -7.90 5.73 -4.02
N GLU A 25 -9.19 5.89 -4.34
CA GLU A 25 -10.29 5.50 -3.46
C GLU A 25 -10.35 4.00 -3.11
N ARG A 26 -9.70 3.18 -3.94
CA ARG A 26 -9.71 1.72 -3.83
C ARG A 26 -8.61 1.17 -2.92
N GLU A 27 -7.65 2.02 -2.53
CA GLU A 27 -6.44 1.62 -1.83
C GLU A 27 -6.27 2.45 -0.55
N ASN A 28 -5.88 1.78 0.53
CA ASN A 28 -5.36 2.43 1.73
C ASN A 28 -3.87 2.18 1.83
N ILE A 29 -3.09 3.21 2.13
CA ILE A 29 -1.63 3.11 2.25
C ILE A 29 -1.23 3.23 3.71
N ILE A 30 -0.52 2.23 4.22
CA ILE A 30 0.11 2.30 5.54
C ILE A 30 1.44 3.04 5.39
N VAL A 31 1.58 4.11 6.17
CA VAL A 31 2.81 4.92 6.22
C VAL A 31 3.57 4.63 7.49
N GLU A 32 4.86 4.36 7.30
CA GLU A 32 5.83 4.17 8.36
C GLU A 32 6.81 5.34 8.38
N ARG A 33 7.25 5.69 9.59
CA ARG A 33 8.29 6.66 9.85
C ARG A 33 9.43 5.98 10.59
N LEU A 34 10.61 5.93 9.97
CA LEU A 34 11.80 5.31 10.55
C LEU A 34 11.56 3.86 11.03
N GLY A 35 10.78 3.08 10.28
CA GLY A 35 10.45 1.69 10.61
C GLY A 35 9.39 1.52 11.71
N LYS A 36 8.67 2.58 12.10
CA LYS A 36 7.51 2.51 12.98
C LYS A 36 6.25 2.92 12.26
N TYR A 37 5.14 2.21 12.53
CA TYR A 37 3.82 2.62 12.07
C TYR A 37 3.49 4.05 12.55
N GLN A 38 3.07 4.90 11.63
CA GLN A 38 2.61 6.25 11.96
C GLN A 38 1.10 6.37 11.77
N ARG A 39 0.59 6.02 10.59
CA ARG A 39 -0.83 6.16 10.24
C ARG A 39 -1.17 5.42 8.95
N THR A 40 -2.43 5.05 8.82
CA THR A 40 -3.04 4.65 7.56
C THR A 40 -3.59 5.88 6.84
N LEU A 41 -3.21 6.05 5.58
CA LEU A 41 -3.73 7.08 4.70
C LEU A 41 -4.93 6.52 3.94
N THR A 42 -6.06 7.22 4.08
CA THR A 42 -7.29 6.98 3.35
C THR A 42 -7.20 7.64 1.96
N PRO A 43 -8.22 7.49 1.10
CA PRO A 43 -8.26 8.16 -0.19
C PRO A 43 -8.14 9.68 -0.06
N GLY A 44 -7.28 10.29 -0.89
CA GLY A 44 -7.05 11.74 -0.86
C GLY A 44 -5.64 12.17 -1.25
N ILE A 45 -5.39 13.47 -1.11
CA ILE A 45 -4.10 14.10 -1.37
C ILE A 45 -3.38 14.27 -0.03
N TYR A 46 -2.18 13.71 0.07
CA TYR A 46 -1.37 13.80 1.28
C TYR A 46 0.01 14.36 0.96
N PHE A 47 0.50 15.15 1.91
CA PHE A 47 1.86 15.66 1.92
C PHE A 47 2.69 14.81 2.88
N LEU A 48 3.58 14.00 2.33
CA LEU A 48 4.51 13.17 3.08
C LEU A 48 5.89 13.82 3.08
N ILE A 49 6.59 13.75 4.22
CA ILE A 49 7.93 14.28 4.29
C ILE A 49 8.85 13.33 3.51
N PRO A 50 9.42 13.76 2.37
CA PRO A 50 10.31 12.90 1.61
C PRO A 50 11.49 12.52 2.51
N PHE A 51 11.99 11.30 2.36
CA PHE A 51 13.09 10.69 3.15
C PHE A 51 12.74 10.14 4.54
N ILE A 52 11.72 10.66 5.22
CA ILE A 52 11.36 10.20 6.59
C ILE A 52 10.18 9.25 6.54
N ASP A 53 9.16 9.60 5.76
CA ASP A 53 7.92 8.85 5.64
C ASP A 53 8.02 7.91 4.43
N PHE A 54 7.77 6.62 4.66
CA PHE A 54 7.75 5.59 3.62
C PHE A 54 6.37 4.94 3.55
N ALA A 55 5.87 4.77 2.32
CA ALA A 55 4.67 3.98 2.06
C ALA A 55 5.05 2.49 2.10
N ALA A 56 4.79 1.82 3.22
CA ALA A 56 5.25 0.46 3.48
C ALA A 56 4.33 -0.60 2.85
N TYR A 57 3.01 -0.39 2.94
CA TYR A 57 2.04 -1.36 2.46
C TYR A 57 0.85 -0.67 1.81
N LYS A 58 0.40 -1.23 0.68
CA LYS A 58 -0.84 -0.83 0.01
C LYS A 58 -1.85 -1.94 0.19
N GLN A 59 -2.98 -1.61 0.80
CA GLN A 59 -4.08 -2.53 1.01
C GLN A 59 -5.24 -2.16 0.10
N GLU A 60 -5.69 -3.10 -0.72
CA GLU A 60 -6.95 -2.94 -1.44
C GLU A 60 -8.13 -3.03 -0.48
N MET A 61 -9.10 -2.14 -0.66
CA MET A 61 -10.34 -2.11 0.14
C MET A 61 -11.47 -2.91 -0.50
N ARG A 62 -11.23 -3.51 -1.66
CA ARG A 62 -12.21 -4.32 -2.38
C ARG A 62 -12.27 -5.73 -1.81
N GLU A 63 -13.43 -6.36 -1.93
CA GLU A 63 -13.57 -7.78 -1.64
C GLU A 63 -12.70 -8.58 -2.61
N GLN A 64 -11.83 -9.42 -2.04
CA GLN A 64 -10.96 -10.30 -2.79
C GLN A 64 -11.46 -11.73 -2.61
N VAL A 65 -11.74 -12.40 -3.73
CA VAL A 65 -12.06 -13.83 -3.73
C VAL A 65 -10.76 -14.59 -3.45
N ILE A 66 -10.80 -15.46 -2.45
CA ILE A 66 -9.69 -16.35 -2.12
C ILE A 66 -10.10 -17.74 -2.57
N ASP A 67 -9.37 -18.30 -3.52
CA ASP A 67 -9.61 -19.66 -3.98
C ASP A 67 -9.12 -20.64 -2.90
N ILE A 68 -10.00 -21.53 -2.45
CA ILE A 68 -9.67 -22.58 -1.48
C ILE A 68 -9.27 -23.82 -2.27
N PRO A 69 -8.08 -24.41 -2.05
CA PRO A 69 -7.70 -25.63 -2.76
C PRO A 69 -8.62 -26.79 -2.36
N SER A 70 -8.98 -27.65 -3.32
CA SER A 70 -9.78 -28.83 -3.04
C SER A 70 -9.07 -29.76 -2.05
N GLN A 71 -9.82 -30.27 -1.08
CA GLN A 71 -9.29 -31.18 -0.07
C GLN A 71 -10.04 -32.51 -0.13
N SER A 72 -9.29 -33.61 -0.16
CA SER A 72 -9.84 -34.97 -0.06
C SER A 72 -10.03 -35.33 1.42
N VAL A 73 -11.27 -35.48 1.86
CA VAL A 73 -11.61 -35.80 3.25
C VAL A 73 -12.39 -37.12 3.31
N ILE A 74 -12.15 -37.90 4.36
CA ILE A 74 -12.89 -39.14 4.62
C ILE A 74 -14.09 -38.79 5.52
N THR A 75 -15.30 -39.08 5.05
CA THR A 75 -16.54 -38.85 5.79
C THR A 75 -16.73 -39.90 6.90
N LYS A 76 -17.65 -39.65 7.83
CA LYS A 76 -17.98 -40.63 8.90
C LYS A 76 -18.45 -41.98 8.36
N ASP A 77 -18.98 -41.99 7.14
CA ASP A 77 -19.43 -43.20 6.45
C ASP A 77 -18.30 -43.94 5.72
N ASN A 78 -17.04 -43.55 5.98
CA ASN A 78 -15.84 -44.17 5.42
C ASN A 78 -15.76 -44.08 3.88
N ILE A 79 -16.22 -42.96 3.33
CA ILE A 79 -16.15 -42.65 1.90
C ILE A 79 -15.20 -41.47 1.71
N GLN A 80 -14.34 -41.56 0.69
CA GLN A 80 -13.46 -40.48 0.31
C GLN A 80 -14.20 -39.52 -0.62
N VAL A 81 -14.30 -38.25 -0.22
CA VAL A 81 -14.98 -37.19 -0.97
C VAL A 81 -14.02 -36.03 -1.15
N GLU A 82 -13.96 -35.50 -2.37
CA GLU A 82 -13.24 -34.27 -2.67
C GLU A 82 -14.20 -33.10 -2.44
N ILE A 83 -13.86 -32.24 -1.49
CA ILE A 83 -14.63 -31.03 -1.20
C ILE A 83 -13.91 -29.86 -1.86
N ASP A 84 -14.65 -29.13 -2.70
CA ASP A 84 -14.22 -27.86 -3.27
C ASP A 84 -14.91 -26.71 -2.51
N GLY A 85 -14.14 -25.67 -2.23
CA GLY A 85 -14.56 -24.51 -1.46
C GLY A 85 -14.71 -23.30 -2.38
N LEU A 86 -15.79 -23.27 -3.15
CA LEU A 86 -16.37 -22.04 -3.71
C LEU A 86 -17.53 -21.57 -2.83
#